data_AF-A0A534TKG8-F1
#
_entry.id   AF-A0A534TKG8-F1
#
_cell.length_a   1.000
_cell.length_b   1.000
_cell.length_c   1.000
_cell.angle_alpha   90.00
_cell.angle_beta   90.00
_cell.angle_gamma   90.00
#
_symmetry.space_group_name_H-M   'P 1'
#
loop_
_entity.id
_entity.type
_entity.pdbx_description
1 polymer ?
#
loop_
_entity_poly.entity_id
_entity_poly.type
_entity_poly.pdbx_seq_one_letter_code
_entity_poly.pdbx_strand_id
1 'polypeptide(L)'
;MVYKLAYRDIEGGSVLQSHIHFGQPSVNGGIAAFLCTNLGNGPAGTPVCPQPAPGKSATVEGTIRAMNVVGPTAQGIEPGQFAELVNAIRGGVTYVNLHSTRWPNGEIRGLLRDESTRGTTSSAGAVVPCLSAREQPLAPGLWAAPRPERAVAQPG
;
A
#
# COMPACT_ATOMS: atom_id res chain seq x y z
N MET A 1 14.69 3.80 -10.35
CA MET A 1 14.40 2.46 -9.78
C MET A 1 13.31 1.81 -10.61
N VAL A 2 13.49 0.55 -11.00
CA VAL A 2 12.44 -0.22 -11.69
C VAL A 2 11.62 -0.95 -10.64
N TYR A 3 10.30 -1.03 -10.85
CA TYR A 3 9.42 -1.84 -10.01
C TYR A 3 8.56 -2.74 -10.87
N LYS A 4 8.11 -3.82 -10.23
CA LYS A 4 7.05 -4.70 -10.67
C LYS A 4 6.07 -4.79 -9.52
N LEU A 5 4.78 -4.72 -9.76
CA LEU A 5 3.76 -4.87 -8.74
C LEU A 5 2.76 -5.90 -9.27
N ALA A 6 2.62 -7.01 -8.56
CA ALA A 6 1.66 -8.05 -8.87
C ALA A 6 0.62 -8.15 -7.76
N TYR A 7 -0.64 -8.27 -8.14
CA TYR A 7 -1.77 -8.43 -7.22
C TYR A 7 -2.84 -9.31 -7.84
N ARG A 8 -3.66 -9.91 -6.98
CA ARG A 8 -4.75 -10.82 -7.33
C ARG A 8 -5.81 -10.79 -6.24
N ASP A 9 -6.96 -11.37 -6.54
CA ASP A 9 -8.05 -11.57 -5.59
C ASP A 9 -8.48 -10.27 -4.87
N ILE A 10 -8.47 -9.16 -5.62
CA ILE A 10 -8.85 -7.82 -5.13
C ILE A 10 -10.36 -7.75 -4.92
N GLU A 11 -10.77 -7.32 -3.73
CA GLU A 11 -12.18 -7.17 -3.39
C GLU A 11 -12.81 -5.95 -4.08
N GLY A 12 -14.10 -6.06 -4.41
CA GLY A 12 -14.81 -5.02 -5.18
C GLY A 12 -14.52 -5.05 -6.69
N GLY A 13 -13.62 -5.93 -7.14
CA GLY A 13 -13.41 -6.25 -8.56
C GLY A 13 -12.71 -5.16 -9.36
N SER A 14 -12.40 -4.01 -8.76
CA SER A 14 -11.65 -2.97 -9.46
C SER A 14 -10.61 -2.25 -8.61
N VAL A 15 -9.40 -2.16 -9.15
CA VAL A 15 -8.26 -1.42 -8.60
C VAL A 15 -8.36 0.03 -9.05
N LEU A 16 -8.23 0.96 -8.10
CA LEU A 16 -8.31 2.39 -8.35
C LEU A 16 -6.92 3.01 -8.53
N GLN A 17 -5.99 2.69 -7.63
CA GLN A 17 -4.64 3.28 -7.61
C GLN A 17 -3.74 2.51 -6.65
N SER A 18 -2.42 2.67 -6.82
CA SER A 18 -1.43 2.15 -5.89
C SER A 18 -0.25 3.09 -5.76
N HIS A 19 0.26 3.22 -4.53
CA HIS A 19 1.30 4.19 -4.16
C HIS A 19 2.34 3.58 -3.26
N ILE A 20 3.54 4.18 -3.27
CA ILE A 20 4.53 4.03 -2.21
C ILE A 20 4.27 5.13 -1.18
N HIS A 21 4.08 4.75 0.07
CA HIS A 21 3.99 5.64 1.22
C HIS A 21 5.31 5.68 1.99
N PHE A 22 5.63 6.84 2.56
CA PHE A 22 6.73 7.01 3.48
C PHE A 22 6.25 6.92 4.93
N GLY A 23 6.72 5.90 5.64
CA GLY A 23 6.27 5.54 6.97
C GLY A 23 6.33 4.03 7.19
N GLN A 24 6.26 3.61 8.46
CA GLN A 24 6.09 2.21 8.79
C GLN A 24 4.71 1.71 8.33
N PRO A 25 4.51 0.42 7.98
CA PRO A 25 3.22 -0.10 7.48
C PRO A 25 2.01 0.20 8.37
N SER A 26 2.23 0.26 9.68
CA SER A 26 1.21 0.53 10.71
C SER A 26 0.93 2.03 10.91
N VAL A 27 1.71 2.92 10.29
CA VAL A 27 1.55 4.38 10.37
C VAL A 27 0.94 4.87 9.06
N ASN A 28 0.06 5.88 9.13
CA ASN A 28 -0.44 6.52 7.92
C ASN A 28 0.63 7.45 7.36
N GLY A 29 1.46 6.91 6.47
CA GLY A 29 2.52 7.64 5.77
C GLY A 29 1.97 8.54 4.68
N GLY A 30 2.69 9.62 4.36
CA GLY A 30 2.36 10.42 3.17
C GLY A 30 2.75 9.70 1.89
N ILE A 31 2.12 10.06 0.77
CA ILE A 31 2.40 9.45 -0.54
C ILE A 31 3.74 9.98 -1.06
N ALA A 32 4.65 9.07 -1.37
CA ALA A 32 5.97 9.41 -1.91
C ALA A 32 6.06 9.27 -3.42
N ALA A 33 5.43 8.23 -3.98
CA ALA A 33 5.39 8.00 -5.42
C ALA A 33 4.16 7.19 -5.83
N PHE A 34 3.69 7.39 -7.06
CA PHE A 34 2.61 6.61 -7.66
C PHE A 34 3.19 5.40 -8.40
N LEU A 35 2.61 4.22 -8.17
CA LEU A 35 2.89 3.01 -8.94
C LEU A 35 1.92 2.88 -10.10
N CYS A 36 0.63 3.08 -9.87
CA CYS A 36 -0.36 3.14 -10.95
C CYS A 36 -1.59 3.93 -10.49
N THR A 37 -2.38 4.45 -11.43
CA THR A 37 -3.67 5.08 -11.13
C THR A 37 -4.66 4.96 -12.29
N ASN A 38 -5.93 4.76 -11.95
CA ASN A 38 -7.08 4.84 -12.85
C ASN A 38 -7.92 6.11 -12.60
N LEU A 39 -7.47 6.97 -11.68
CA LEU A 39 -8.18 8.19 -11.29
C LEU A 39 -7.63 9.45 -11.96
N GLY A 40 -6.51 9.35 -12.68
CA GLY A 40 -5.87 10.50 -13.34
C GLY A 40 -5.27 11.53 -12.37
N ASN A 41 -5.05 11.15 -11.11
CA ASN A 41 -4.51 11.99 -10.04
C ASN A 41 -2.99 11.84 -9.82
N GLY A 42 -2.34 10.99 -10.62
CA GLY A 42 -0.90 10.75 -10.55
C GLY A 42 -0.10 11.72 -11.43
N PRO A 43 1.22 11.83 -11.21
CA PRO A 43 2.13 12.55 -12.10
C PRO A 43 2.03 12.08 -13.56
N ALA A 44 2.43 12.96 -14.49
CA ALA A 44 2.50 12.62 -15.90
C ALA A 44 3.33 11.35 -16.14
N GLY A 45 2.81 10.43 -16.95
CA GLY A 45 3.45 9.15 -17.25
C GLY A 45 3.23 8.06 -16.18
N THR A 46 2.40 8.29 -15.17
CA THR A 46 1.94 7.21 -14.27
C THR A 46 1.12 6.20 -15.07
N PRO A 47 1.43 4.89 -15.02
CA PRO A 47 0.69 3.89 -15.77
C PRO A 47 -0.71 3.65 -15.17
N VAL A 48 -1.59 3.14 -16.01
CA VAL A 48 -2.94 2.67 -15.64
C VAL A 48 -2.81 1.40 -14.77
N CYS A 49 -3.63 1.26 -13.74
CA CYS A 49 -3.67 0.03 -12.94
C CYS A 49 -4.43 -1.08 -13.71
N PRO A 50 -3.77 -2.17 -14.12
CA PRO A 50 -4.45 -3.29 -14.77
C PRO A 50 -5.47 -3.94 -13.83
N GLN A 51 -6.61 -4.33 -14.37
CA GLN A 51 -7.66 -4.99 -13.58
C GLN A 51 -7.43 -6.51 -13.59
N PRO A 52 -7.40 -7.17 -12.42
CA PRO A 52 -7.25 -8.61 -12.38
C PRO A 52 -8.55 -9.26 -12.88
N ALA A 53 -8.44 -10.13 -13.88
CA ALA A 53 -9.57 -10.99 -14.25
C ALA A 53 -9.88 -11.97 -13.11
N PRO A 54 -11.13 -12.48 -12.99
CA PRO A 54 -11.50 -13.41 -11.93
C PRO A 54 -10.53 -14.61 -11.82
N GLY A 55 -9.96 -14.81 -10.62
CA GLY A 55 -8.99 -15.88 -10.35
C GLY A 55 -7.63 -15.72 -11.02
N LYS A 56 -7.33 -14.55 -11.61
CA LYS A 56 -6.04 -14.23 -12.25
C LYS A 56 -5.33 -13.09 -11.52
N SER A 57 -4.01 -13.06 -11.67
CA SER A 57 -3.19 -11.94 -11.23
C SER A 57 -3.08 -10.88 -12.31
N ALA A 58 -3.04 -9.63 -11.90
CA ALA A 58 -2.64 -8.49 -12.72
C ALA A 58 -1.23 -8.05 -12.30
N THR A 59 -0.49 -7.49 -13.26
CA THR A 59 0.87 -7.01 -13.03
C THR A 59 1.06 -5.67 -13.72
N VAL A 60 1.60 -4.71 -12.98
CA VAL A 60 2.06 -3.42 -13.50
C VAL A 60 3.55 -3.27 -13.26
N GLU A 61 4.25 -2.75 -14.26
CA GLU A 61 5.67 -2.51 -14.22
C GLU A 61 5.93 -1.06 -14.61
N GLY A 62 7.02 -0.50 -14.07
CA GLY A 62 7.38 0.87 -14.39
C GLY A 62 8.70 1.28 -13.80
N THR A 63 9.06 2.53 -14.04
CA THR A 63 10.29 3.13 -13.52
C THR A 63 9.94 4.39 -12.73
N ILE A 64 10.34 4.42 -11.47
CA ILE A 64 10.33 5.64 -10.64
C ILE A 64 11.65 6.37 -10.87
N ARG A 65 11.54 7.63 -11.31
CA ARG A 65 12.63 8.62 -11.42
C ARG A 65 12.30 9.82 -10.52
N ALA A 66 13.20 10.80 -10.46
CA ALA A 66 12.99 12.03 -9.68
C ALA A 66 11.63 12.70 -9.97
N MET A 67 11.25 12.84 -11.24
CA MET A 67 9.96 13.44 -11.63
C MET A 67 8.71 12.71 -11.11
N ASN A 68 8.86 11.46 -10.66
CA ASN A 68 7.75 10.65 -10.12
C ASN A 68 7.63 10.77 -8.59
N VAL A 69 8.60 11.40 -7.93
CA VAL A 69 8.57 11.66 -6.48
C VAL A 69 7.75 12.92 -6.24
N VAL A 70 6.67 12.77 -5.47
CA VAL A 70 5.68 13.84 -5.24
C VAL A 70 5.70 14.39 -3.82
N GLY A 71 6.50 13.81 -2.94
CA GLY A 71 6.49 14.15 -1.53
C GLY A 71 6.87 12.94 -0.66
N PRO A 72 6.37 12.85 0.58
CA PRO A 72 5.62 13.87 1.31
C PRO A 72 6.52 14.92 1.99
N THR A 73 6.39 16.19 1.58
CA THR A 73 7.21 17.31 2.08
C THR A 73 7.17 17.45 3.60
N ALA A 74 5.98 17.31 4.20
CA ALA A 74 5.80 17.40 5.65
C ALA A 74 6.56 16.33 6.46
N GLN A 75 7.03 15.28 5.79
CA GLN A 75 7.83 14.21 6.40
C GLN A 75 9.28 14.22 5.90
N GLY A 76 9.70 15.27 5.19
CA GLY A 76 11.09 15.49 4.78
C GLY A 76 11.47 14.92 3.41
N ILE A 77 10.50 14.48 2.59
CA ILE A 77 10.75 14.13 1.18
C ILE A 77 10.06 15.16 0.30
N GLU A 78 10.83 16.02 -0.35
CA GLU A 78 10.34 17.00 -1.32
C GLU A 78 10.10 16.36 -2.70
N PRO A 79 9.22 16.95 -3.54
CA PRO A 79 9.10 16.55 -4.93
C PRO A 79 10.47 16.54 -5.63
N GLY A 80 10.75 15.48 -6.39
CA GLY A 80 12.06 15.32 -7.04
C GLY A 80 13.16 14.67 -6.20
N GLN A 81 13.01 14.53 -4.87
CA GLN A 81 14.03 13.94 -3.99
C GLN A 81 14.08 12.41 -4.09
N PHE A 82 14.52 11.91 -5.24
CA PHE A 82 14.64 10.48 -5.53
C PHE A 82 15.60 9.76 -4.58
N ALA A 83 16.70 10.40 -4.20
CA ALA A 83 17.68 9.80 -3.29
C ALA A 83 17.06 9.52 -1.91
N GLU A 84 16.26 10.45 -1.38
CA GLU A 84 15.57 10.27 -0.10
C GLU A 84 14.56 9.13 -0.15
N LEU A 85 13.77 9.04 -1.24
CA LEU A 85 12.86 7.91 -1.43
C LEU A 85 13.62 6.57 -1.46
N VAL A 86 14.74 6.48 -2.19
CA VAL A 86 15.55 5.24 -2.23
C VAL A 86 16.13 4.90 -0.86
N ASN A 87 16.60 5.89 -0.10
CA ASN A 87 17.10 5.68 1.25
C ASN A 87 15.99 5.19 2.19
N ALA A 88 14.78 5.76 2.10
CA ALA A 88 13.63 5.33 2.87
C ALA A 88 13.22 3.87 2.56
N ILE A 89 13.26 3.48 1.27
CA ILE A 89 13.00 2.11 0.85
C ILE A 89 14.04 1.14 1.43
N ARG A 90 15.32 1.48 1.32
CA ARG A 90 16.42 0.67 1.90
C ARG A 90 16.37 0.60 3.42
N GLY A 91 15.88 1.66 4.06
CA GLY A 91 15.65 1.71 5.50
C GLY A 91 14.43 0.92 5.97
N GLY A 92 13.63 0.35 5.05
CA GLY A 92 12.43 -0.41 5.40
C GLY A 92 11.29 0.44 5.99
N VAL A 93 11.34 1.76 5.79
CA VAL A 93 10.36 2.73 6.30
C VAL A 93 9.41 3.19 5.20
N THR A 94 9.03 2.27 4.32
CA THR A 94 8.07 2.51 3.24
C THR A 94 7.15 1.31 3.08
N TYR A 95 5.96 1.56 2.57
CA TYR A 95 5.02 0.50 2.22
C TYR A 95 4.26 0.84 0.94
N VAL A 96 3.86 -0.19 0.21
CA VAL A 96 2.92 -0.08 -0.91
C VAL A 96 1.51 -0.16 -0.36
N ASN A 97 0.67 0.79 -0.75
CA ASN A 97 -0.78 0.71 -0.54
C ASN A 97 -1.47 0.52 -1.89
N LEU A 98 -2.45 -0.37 -1.96
CA LEU A 98 -3.32 -0.56 -3.13
C LEU A 98 -4.77 -0.26 -2.73
N HIS A 99 -5.46 0.48 -3.57
CA HIS A 99 -6.84 0.92 -3.34
C HIS A 99 -7.78 0.20 -4.32
N SER A 100 -8.93 -0.24 -3.83
CA SER A 100 -10.00 -0.80 -4.64
C SER A 100 -11.30 -0.03 -4.48
N THR A 101 -12.28 -0.34 -5.32
CA THR A 101 -13.64 0.21 -5.21
C THR A 101 -14.30 -0.12 -3.88
N ARG A 102 -14.04 -1.30 -3.30
CA ARG A 102 -14.58 -1.68 -1.99
C ARG A 102 -13.80 -1.07 -0.83
N TRP A 103 -12.48 -0.93 -0.99
CA TRP A 103 -11.59 -0.40 0.04
C TRP A 103 -10.83 0.83 -0.47
N PRO A 104 -11.51 1.98 -0.63
CA PRO A 104 -10.94 3.17 -1.24
C PRO A 104 -9.85 3.83 -0.39
N ASN A 105 -9.79 3.54 0.92
CA ASN A 105 -8.74 4.01 1.82
C ASN A 105 -7.50 3.07 1.87
N GLY A 106 -7.55 1.96 1.12
CA GLY A 106 -6.49 0.96 1.07
C GLY A 106 -7.04 -0.42 1.39
N GLU A 107 -6.85 -1.35 0.46
CA GLU A 107 -7.13 -2.78 0.62
C GLU A 107 -5.90 -3.55 1.12
N ILE A 108 -4.74 -3.25 0.54
CA ILE A 108 -3.49 -4.00 0.78
C ILE A 108 -2.40 -3.05 1.20
N ARG A 109 -1.70 -3.38 2.29
CA ARG A 109 -0.45 -2.72 2.73
C ARG A 109 0.70 -3.73 2.74
N GLY A 110 1.55 -3.67 1.72
CA GLY A 110 2.72 -4.54 1.58
C GLY A 110 4.03 -3.80 1.82
N LEU A 111 5.00 -4.44 2.45
CA LEU A 111 6.37 -3.89 2.54
C LEU A 111 7.06 -3.94 1.18
N LEU A 112 7.84 -2.91 0.86
CA LEU A 112 8.79 -2.94 -0.26
C LEU A 112 10.01 -3.78 0.15
N ARG A 113 10.41 -4.73 -0.71
CA ARG A 113 11.65 -5.49 -0.54
C ARG A 113 12.61 -5.13 -1.65
N ASP A 114 13.86 -4.87 -1.27
CA ASP A 114 14.98 -4.73 -2.19
C ASP A 114 15.53 -6.14 -2.51
N GLU A 115 15.29 -6.61 -3.74
CA GLU A 115 15.75 -7.94 -4.17
C GLU A 115 17.26 -7.99 -4.48
N SER A 116 18.05 -6.93 -4.22
CA SER A 116 19.50 -6.96 -4.46
C SER A 116 20.27 -7.83 -3.46
N THR A 117 19.64 -8.29 -2.37
CA THR A 117 20.33 -8.92 -1.22
C THR A 117 20.03 -10.40 -1.04
N ARG A 118 19.72 -11.15 -2.12
CA ARG A 118 19.74 -12.62 -2.08
C ARG A 118 20.51 -13.18 -3.28
N GLY A 119 21.77 -13.52 -3.04
CA GLY A 119 22.59 -14.29 -3.97
C GLY A 119 22.00 -15.69 -4.17
N THR A 120 21.15 -15.83 -5.18
CA THR A 120 20.96 -16.98 -6.10
C THR A 120 19.72 -16.64 -6.93
N THR A 121 19.95 -16.22 -8.18
CA THR A 121 18.94 -16.08 -9.24
C THR A 121 17.68 -15.28 -8.87
N SER A 122 17.75 -13.94 -8.81
CA SER A 122 16.54 -13.10 -8.83
C SER A 122 16.86 -11.68 -9.30
N SER A 123 16.22 -11.28 -10.40
CA SER A 123 16.24 -9.93 -10.96
C SER A 123 15.66 -8.92 -9.96
N ALA A 124 16.35 -7.80 -9.74
CA ALA A 124 15.86 -6.67 -8.96
C ALA A 124 14.42 -6.29 -9.37
N GLY A 125 13.44 -6.67 -8.56
CA GLY A 125 12.04 -6.39 -8.79
C GLY A 125 11.31 -6.46 -7.46
N ALA A 126 10.59 -5.42 -7.09
CA ALA A 126 9.74 -5.43 -5.91
C ALA A 126 8.63 -6.49 -6.06
N VAL A 127 8.94 -7.78 -5.92
CA VAL A 127 7.90 -8.81 -5.84
C VAL A 127 7.23 -8.55 -4.50
N VAL A 128 6.06 -7.91 -4.49
CA VAL A 128 5.11 -8.09 -3.39
C VAL A 128 4.68 -9.54 -3.57
N PRO A 129 5.28 -10.50 -2.83
CA PRO A 129 4.94 -11.90 -3.04
C PRO A 129 3.55 -12.00 -2.43
N CYS A 130 2.56 -12.13 -3.32
CA CYS A 130 1.14 -12.36 -3.03
C CYS A 130 0.84 -12.35 -1.53
N LEU A 131 0.65 -11.16 -0.95
CA LEU A 131 0.08 -11.08 0.39
C LEU A 131 -1.37 -11.51 0.19
N SER A 132 -1.62 -12.81 0.34
CA SER A 132 -2.97 -13.31 0.53
C SER A 132 -3.55 -12.47 1.65
N ALA A 133 -4.60 -11.69 1.34
CA ALA A 133 -5.39 -11.00 2.33
C ALA A 133 -6.13 -12.05 3.17
N ARG A 134 -5.39 -12.76 4.01
CA ARG A 134 -5.91 -13.52 5.13
C ARG A 134 -5.09 -13.09 6.34
N GLU A 135 -5.79 -12.31 7.17
CA GLU A 135 -5.50 -11.99 8.57
C GLU A 135 -4.44 -10.92 8.84
N GLN A 136 -4.87 -9.65 8.70
CA GLN A 136 -4.73 -8.69 9.79
C GLN A 136 -6.06 -7.94 9.94
N PRO A 137 -6.95 -8.34 10.87
CA PRO A 137 -8.00 -7.43 11.28
C PRO A 137 -7.31 -6.22 11.92
N LEU A 138 -7.45 -5.05 11.28
CA LEU A 138 -7.47 -3.81 12.04
C LEU A 138 -8.58 -3.99 13.08
N ALA A 139 -8.18 -4.27 14.32
CA ALA A 139 -9.13 -4.43 15.41
C ALA A 139 -10.03 -3.18 15.45
N PRO A 140 -11.36 -3.32 15.34
CA PRO A 140 -12.24 -2.21 15.63
C PRO A 140 -12.08 -1.88 17.11
N GLY A 141 -11.81 -0.61 17.40
CA GLY A 141 -11.83 -0.06 18.74
C GLY A 141 -13.16 -0.34 19.41
N LEU A 142 -13.21 -1.41 20.20
CA LEU A 142 -14.18 -1.61 21.25
C LEU A 142 -13.80 -0.63 22.37
N TRP A 143 -14.43 0.53 22.35
CA TRP A 143 -14.62 1.30 23.56
C TRP A 143 -15.50 0.44 24.48
N ALA A 144 -14.88 -0.24 25.43
CA ALA A 144 -15.57 -0.85 26.55
C ALA A 144 -16.07 0.29 27.45
N ALA A 145 -17.33 0.69 27.29
CA ALA A 145 -18.03 1.39 28.36
C ALA A 145 -18.36 0.36 29.46
N PRO A 146 -18.09 0.67 30.75
CA PRO A 146 -18.50 -0.21 31.84
C PRO A 146 -20.03 -0.28 31.92
N ARG A 147 -20.54 -1.52 32.02
CA ARG A 147 -21.96 -1.82 32.21
C ARG A 147 -22.46 -1.19 33.53
N PRO A 148 -23.58 -0.48 33.56
CA PRO A 148 -24.32 -0.33 34.81
C PRO A 148 -25.05 -1.63 35.12
N GLU A 149 -24.89 -2.10 36.36
CA GLU A 149 -25.51 -3.29 36.92
C GLU A 149 -27.03 -3.25 36.78
N ARG A 150 -27.59 -4.41 36.41
CA ARG A 150 -29.02 -4.65 36.27
C ARG A 150 -29.61 -4.79 37.67
N ALA A 151 -30.35 -3.78 38.14
CA ALA A 151 -31.20 -3.92 39.30
C ALA A 151 -32.23 -5.04 39.05
N VAL A 152 -32.17 -6.07 39.88
CA VAL A 152 -33.14 -7.15 39.99
C VAL A 152 -34.40 -6.58 40.64
N ALA A 153 -35.52 -6.60 39.93
CA ALA A 153 -36.85 -6.53 40.54
C ALA A 153 -37.29 -7.96 40.88
N GLN A 154 -37.50 -8.24 42.17
CA GLN A 154 -38.18 -9.43 42.66
C GLN A 154 -39.71 -9.23 42.61
N PRO A 155 -40.51 -10.31 42.50
CA PRO A 155 -41.96 -10.22 42.42
C PRO A 155 -42.60 -10.17 43.82
N GLY A 156 -43.66 -9.37 43.95
CA GLY A 156 -44.55 -9.29 45.11
C GLY A 156 -45.80 -8.48 44.76
#